data_AF-A0A817NP54-F1
#
_entry.id   AF-A0A817NP54-F1
#
_cell.length_a   1.000
_cell.length_b   1.000
_cell.length_c   1.000
_cell.angle_alpha   90.00
_cell.angle_beta   90.00
_cell.angle_gamma   90.00
#
_symmetry.space_group_name_H-M   'P 1'
#
loop_
_entity.id
_entity.type
_entity.pdbx_description
1 polymer ?
#
loop_
_entity_poly.entity_id
_entity_poly.type
_entity_poly.pdbx_seq_one_letter_code
_entity_poly.pdbx_strand_id
1 'polypeptide(L)'
;MTAQRNYRDGRINHDRLNDYYKRAIQITIEEMESTGSPVVTDGEQTKPSFLTYPIFALFNEYYKFTSDCFSLKFADGHQRLLPRLTKAPFRYAVYAHSYIDAAKRITQLPIKQAVITPSALSMIYPKATIRGYSHEQFLNDLIVESERDIRQCLESGAHCVQLDFTEARFSLKIDPTGQLLRDFVQLNNRVLDRFGFHEQHRLGVHVCPGE
;
A
#
# COMPACT_ATOMS: atom_id res chain seq x y z
N MET A 1 15.99 9.13 -4.73
CA MET A 1 15.43 9.30 -6.10
C MET A 1 16.41 9.04 -7.25
N THR A 2 17.71 9.34 -7.13
CA THR A 2 18.68 9.18 -8.24
C THR A 2 18.90 7.72 -8.67
N ALA A 3 18.98 6.77 -7.73
CA ALA A 3 19.23 5.35 -8.05
C ALA A 3 18.09 4.70 -8.87
N GLN A 4 16.83 4.91 -8.47
CA GLN A 4 15.66 4.42 -9.22
C GLN A 4 15.61 4.96 -10.65
N ARG A 5 15.93 6.25 -10.83
CA ARG A 5 16.03 6.86 -12.16
C ARG A 5 17.14 6.21 -12.98
N ASN A 6 18.33 6.04 -12.39
CA ASN A 6 19.45 5.39 -13.07
C ASN A 6 19.14 3.94 -13.45
N TYR A 7 18.40 3.19 -12.63
CA TYR A 7 17.96 1.83 -12.98
C TYR A 7 16.99 1.84 -14.16
N ARG A 8 15.98 2.71 -14.14
CA ARG A 8 15.02 2.87 -15.24
C ARG A 8 15.70 3.30 -16.55
N ASP A 9 16.72 4.13 -16.45
CA ASP A 9 17.53 4.59 -17.58
C ASP A 9 18.61 3.57 -18.01
N GLY A 10 18.66 2.38 -17.39
CA GLY A 10 19.62 1.32 -17.70
C GLY A 10 21.07 1.58 -17.26
N ARG A 11 21.32 2.64 -16.48
CA ARG A 11 22.67 3.04 -16.01
C ARG A 11 23.21 2.19 -14.86
N ILE A 12 22.32 1.53 -14.11
CA ILE A 12 22.69 0.55 -13.07
C ILE A 12 21.83 -0.70 -13.23
N ASN A 13 22.35 -1.85 -12.83
CA ASN A 13 21.61 -3.10 -12.82
C ASN A 13 20.76 -3.25 -11.53
N HIS A 14 19.97 -4.32 -11.47
CA HIS A 14 19.08 -4.60 -10.35
C HIS A 14 19.84 -4.83 -9.03
N ASP A 15 20.99 -5.52 -9.07
CA ASP A 15 21.80 -5.78 -7.88
C ASP A 15 22.31 -4.47 -7.25
N ARG A 16 22.79 -3.55 -8.10
CA ARG A 16 23.26 -2.24 -7.65
C ARG A 16 22.12 -1.39 -7.09
N LEU A 17 20.93 -1.46 -7.67
CA LEU A 17 19.73 -0.81 -7.11
C LEU A 17 19.41 -1.39 -5.72
N ASN A 18 19.48 -2.71 -5.55
CA ASN A 18 19.25 -3.36 -4.27
C ASN A 18 20.28 -2.97 -3.21
N ASP A 19 21.53 -2.76 -3.58
CA ASP A 19 22.54 -2.25 -2.64
C ASP A 19 22.19 -0.84 -2.14
N TYR A 20 21.73 0.04 -3.03
CA TYR A 20 21.24 1.37 -2.63
C TYR A 20 20.03 1.27 -1.70
N TYR A 21 19.09 0.38 -1.98
CA TYR A 21 17.94 0.16 -1.11
C TYR A 21 18.33 -0.36 0.27
N LYS A 22 19.21 -1.37 0.35
CA LYS A 22 19.72 -1.89 1.63
C LYS A 22 20.38 -0.76 2.43
N ARG A 23 21.20 0.07 1.79
CA ARG A 23 21.84 1.20 2.47
C ARG A 23 20.84 2.24 2.94
N ALA A 24 19.81 2.55 2.14
CA ALA A 24 18.77 3.51 2.51
C ALA A 24 17.94 3.03 3.71
N ILE A 25 17.56 1.75 3.75
CA ILE A 25 16.86 1.16 4.89
C ILE A 25 17.76 1.19 6.14
N GLN A 26 19.03 0.78 6.00
CA GLN A 26 20.00 0.81 7.10
C GLN A 26 20.09 2.19 7.73
N ILE A 27 20.34 3.22 6.91
CA ILE A 27 20.45 4.61 7.39
C ILE A 27 19.14 5.05 8.06
N THR A 28 17.99 4.78 7.44
CA THR A 28 16.68 5.17 7.98
C THR A 28 16.46 4.59 9.38
N ILE A 29 16.74 3.30 9.55
CA ILE A 29 16.56 2.61 10.83
C ILE A 29 17.57 3.12 11.87
N GLU A 30 18.85 3.21 11.53
CA GLU A 30 19.91 3.72 12.42
C GLU A 30 19.61 5.15 12.89
N GLU A 31 19.14 6.02 11.98
CA GLU A 31 18.76 7.39 12.32
C GLU A 31 17.55 7.41 13.25
N MET A 32 16.51 6.61 13.00
CA MET A 32 15.36 6.51 13.92
C MET A 32 15.77 5.98 15.29
N GLU A 33 16.62 4.95 15.35
CA GLU A 33 17.17 4.42 16.61
C GLU A 33 17.91 5.50 17.39
N SER A 34 18.73 6.31 16.72
CA SER A 34 19.52 7.38 17.34
C SER A 34 18.65 8.48 17.99
N THR A 35 17.39 8.63 17.54
CA THR A 35 16.44 9.56 18.17
C THR A 35 15.86 9.04 19.50
N GLY A 36 16.10 7.76 19.84
CA GLY A 36 15.44 7.08 20.96
C GLY A 36 13.99 6.67 20.64
N SER A 37 13.60 6.60 19.36
CA SER A 37 12.26 6.16 18.97
C SER A 37 12.01 4.72 19.46
N PRO A 38 10.92 4.47 20.20
CA PRO A 38 10.63 3.14 20.73
C PRO A 38 10.09 2.18 19.68
N VAL A 39 9.64 2.70 18.53
CA VAL A 39 9.12 1.94 17.39
C VAL A 39 9.69 2.57 16.12
N VAL A 40 10.23 1.75 15.22
CA VAL A 40 10.88 2.20 13.99
C VAL A 40 10.14 1.72 12.74
N THR A 41 10.50 2.25 11.59
CA THR A 41 10.00 1.81 10.28
C THR A 41 11.13 1.80 9.27
N ASP A 42 10.99 1.03 8.18
CA ASP A 42 11.97 0.99 7.09
C ASP A 42 11.94 2.25 6.21
N GLY A 43 11.00 3.18 6.50
CA GLY A 43 10.77 4.39 5.73
C GLY A 43 10.20 4.14 4.34
N GLU A 44 9.71 2.91 4.08
CA GLU A 44 9.18 2.47 2.79
C GLU A 44 10.16 2.65 1.62
N GLN A 45 11.47 2.64 1.90
CA GLN A 45 12.54 2.97 0.95
C GLN A 45 12.54 2.06 -0.30
N THR A 46 12.02 0.84 -0.17
CA THR A 46 11.95 -0.16 -1.26
C THR A 46 10.59 -0.24 -1.92
N LYS A 47 9.56 0.42 -1.38
CA LYS A 47 8.24 0.37 -2.01
C LYS A 47 8.29 1.12 -3.34
N PRO A 48 7.86 0.51 -4.46
CA PRO A 48 7.80 1.21 -5.74
C PRO A 48 6.71 2.31 -5.72
N SER A 49 5.72 2.17 -4.85
CA SER A 49 4.61 3.10 -4.63
C SER A 49 3.90 2.69 -3.35
N PHE A 50 3.68 3.61 -2.41
CA PHE A 50 2.91 3.31 -1.19
C PHE A 50 1.48 2.83 -1.53
N LEU A 51 0.88 3.40 -2.59
CA LEU A 51 -0.50 3.14 -3.02
C LEU A 51 -0.64 1.81 -3.79
N THR A 52 0.39 1.42 -4.56
CA THR A 52 0.27 0.33 -5.53
C THR A 52 1.33 -0.75 -5.37
N TYR A 53 2.13 -0.76 -4.30
CA TYR A 53 3.09 -1.85 -4.05
C TYR A 53 2.47 -3.24 -4.17
N PRO A 54 1.23 -3.52 -3.70
CA PRO A 54 0.75 -4.90 -3.69
C PRO A 54 0.58 -5.47 -5.09
N ILE A 55 0.30 -4.61 -6.06
CA ILE A 55 -0.04 -4.98 -7.44
C ILE A 55 1.04 -4.56 -8.45
N PHE A 56 2.09 -3.87 -8.01
CA PHE A 56 3.08 -3.23 -8.88
C PHE A 56 3.75 -4.22 -9.85
N ALA A 57 4.11 -5.41 -9.36
CA ALA A 57 4.77 -6.44 -10.18
C ALA A 57 3.86 -7.02 -11.28
N LEU A 58 2.54 -6.82 -11.19
CA LEU A 58 1.56 -7.30 -12.16
C LEU A 58 1.13 -6.22 -13.16
N PHE A 59 1.66 -5.00 -13.06
CA PHE A 59 1.23 -3.85 -13.88
C PHE A 59 1.19 -4.15 -15.38
N ASN A 60 2.22 -4.78 -15.92
CA ASN A 60 2.31 -5.05 -17.36
C ASN A 60 1.40 -6.18 -17.85
N GLU A 61 0.88 -7.00 -16.93
CA GLU A 61 0.10 -8.18 -17.28
C GLU A 61 -1.38 -8.05 -16.92
N TYR A 62 -1.71 -7.44 -15.78
CA TYR A 62 -3.06 -7.38 -15.22
C TYR A 62 -3.70 -6.00 -15.33
N TYR A 63 -2.92 -4.96 -15.62
CA TYR A 63 -3.41 -3.58 -15.51
C TYR A 63 -3.11 -2.76 -16.76
N LYS A 64 -3.93 -1.73 -16.99
CA LYS A 64 -3.72 -0.79 -18.09
C LYS A 64 -4.00 0.64 -17.65
N PHE A 65 -3.15 1.57 -18.08
CA PHE A 65 -3.43 2.99 -17.96
C PHE A 65 -4.34 3.42 -19.12
N THR A 66 -5.50 3.98 -18.79
CA THR A 66 -6.54 4.42 -19.71
C THR A 66 -6.99 5.84 -19.35
N SER A 67 -7.75 6.50 -20.23
CA SER A 67 -8.23 7.87 -19.98
C SER A 67 -9.19 7.99 -18.80
N ASP A 68 -9.83 6.89 -18.39
CA ASP A 68 -10.72 6.81 -17.25
C ASP A 68 -10.01 6.39 -15.95
N CYS A 69 -8.68 6.27 -15.92
CA CYS A 69 -7.92 5.97 -14.71
C CYS A 69 -8.27 6.95 -13.57
N PHE A 70 -8.34 6.42 -12.35
CA PHE A 70 -8.53 7.26 -11.18
C PHE A 70 -7.23 8.01 -10.88
N SER A 71 -7.34 9.31 -10.58
CA SER A 71 -6.19 10.16 -10.28
C SER A 71 -6.34 10.76 -8.88
N LEU A 72 -5.45 10.37 -7.97
CA LEU A 72 -5.26 11.07 -6.71
C LEU A 72 -4.36 12.28 -6.94
N LYS A 73 -4.89 13.48 -6.67
CA LYS A 73 -4.14 14.74 -6.76
C LYS A 73 -3.71 15.17 -5.36
N PHE A 74 -2.43 15.47 -5.20
CA PHE A 74 -1.82 15.92 -3.95
C PHE A 74 -1.64 17.45 -3.97
N ALA A 75 -1.55 18.05 -2.78
CA ALA A 75 -1.45 19.50 -2.60
C ALA A 75 -0.18 20.10 -3.24
N ASP A 76 0.91 19.32 -3.30
CA ASP A 76 2.17 19.69 -3.97
C ASP A 76 2.11 19.59 -5.51
N GLY A 77 0.94 19.34 -6.08
CA GLY A 77 0.70 19.23 -7.51
C GLY A 77 1.05 17.85 -8.10
N HIS A 78 1.60 16.93 -7.31
CA HIS A 78 1.83 15.57 -7.77
C HIS A 78 0.51 14.83 -7.96
N GLN A 79 0.51 13.89 -8.91
CA GLN A 79 -0.61 13.01 -9.18
C GLN A 79 -0.16 11.56 -9.08
N ARG A 80 -1.05 10.69 -8.62
CA ARG A 80 -0.89 9.25 -8.68
C ARG A 80 -2.07 8.67 -9.42
N LEU A 81 -1.77 8.04 -10.56
CA LEU A 81 -2.74 7.35 -11.39
C LEU A 81 -2.85 5.90 -10.93
N LEU A 82 -4.08 5.45 -10.70
CA LEU A 82 -4.40 4.05 -10.49
C LEU A 82 -4.74 3.41 -11.84
N PRO A 83 -4.02 2.37 -12.26
CA PRO A 83 -4.34 1.69 -13.51
C PRO A 83 -5.61 0.85 -13.34
N ARG A 84 -6.28 0.55 -14.46
CA ARG A 84 -7.49 -0.27 -14.47
C ARG A 84 -7.13 -1.75 -14.51
N LEU A 85 -7.82 -2.56 -13.69
CA LEU A 85 -7.74 -4.02 -13.76
C LEU A 85 -8.32 -4.50 -15.10
N THR A 86 -7.59 -5.38 -15.77
CA THR A 86 -7.98 -5.92 -17.10
C THR A 86 -8.11 -7.43 -17.11
N LYS A 87 -7.55 -8.11 -16.10
CA LYS A 87 -7.59 -9.57 -15.95
C LYS A 87 -8.10 -9.96 -14.57
N ALA A 88 -8.82 -11.08 -14.54
CA ALA A 88 -9.31 -11.72 -13.33
C ALA A 88 -8.59 -13.05 -13.10
N PRO A 89 -8.57 -13.58 -11.86
CA PRO A 89 -9.01 -12.90 -10.63
C PRO A 89 -8.02 -11.82 -10.17
N PHE A 90 -8.50 -10.92 -9.31
CA PHE A 90 -7.63 -9.95 -8.63
C PHE A 90 -6.74 -10.68 -7.63
N ARG A 91 -5.48 -10.25 -7.53
CA ARG A 91 -4.54 -10.77 -6.53
C ARG A 91 -3.44 -9.78 -6.23
N TYR A 92 -2.83 -9.93 -5.06
CA TYR A 92 -1.56 -9.27 -4.75
C TYR A 92 -0.40 -10.09 -5.33
N ALA A 93 0.69 -9.38 -5.60
CA ALA A 93 1.96 -9.93 -6.04
C ALA A 93 3.07 -9.72 -5.00
N VAL A 94 2.91 -8.69 -4.16
CA VAL A 94 3.83 -8.36 -3.07
C VAL A 94 3.00 -8.12 -1.82
N TYR A 95 3.46 -8.68 -0.71
CA TYR A 95 2.89 -8.46 0.60
C TYR A 95 3.90 -7.71 1.49
N ALA A 96 3.39 -6.84 2.36
CA ALA A 96 4.16 -5.92 3.18
C ALA A 96 5.01 -6.61 4.26
N HIS A 97 4.74 -7.88 4.58
CA HIS A 97 5.59 -8.65 5.48
C HIS A 97 7.04 -8.73 5.00
N SER A 98 7.26 -8.73 3.67
CA SER A 98 8.60 -8.76 3.09
C SER A 98 9.46 -7.56 3.49
N TYR A 99 8.85 -6.40 3.74
CA TYR A 99 9.54 -5.20 4.22
C TYR A 99 9.92 -5.32 5.70
N ILE A 100 9.07 -5.94 6.52
CA ILE A 100 9.37 -6.27 7.92
C ILE A 100 10.54 -7.24 8.00
N ASP A 101 10.51 -8.30 7.19
CA ASP A 101 11.56 -9.32 7.16
C ASP A 101 12.93 -8.73 6.76
N ALA A 102 12.93 -7.68 5.94
CA ALA A 102 14.13 -6.93 5.60
C ALA A 102 14.60 -6.04 6.77
N ALA A 103 13.69 -5.28 7.39
CA ALA A 103 14.00 -4.39 8.51
C ALA A 103 14.51 -5.14 9.75
N LYS A 104 13.93 -6.31 10.07
CA LYS A 104 14.35 -7.17 11.20
C LYS A 104 15.79 -7.69 11.11
N ARG A 105 16.40 -7.67 9.92
CA ARG A 105 17.82 -8.02 9.76
C ARG A 105 18.75 -6.91 10.23
N ILE A 106 18.20 -5.71 10.44
CA ILE A 106 18.94 -4.50 10.76
C ILE A 106 18.73 -4.11 12.23
N THR A 107 17.50 -4.21 12.73
CA THR A 107 17.13 -3.77 14.08
C THR A 107 16.45 -4.87 14.89
N GLN A 108 16.55 -4.74 16.22
CA GLN A 108 15.78 -5.51 17.20
C GLN A 108 14.62 -4.70 17.81
N LEU A 109 14.50 -3.42 17.46
CA LEU A 109 13.39 -2.59 17.96
C LEU A 109 12.05 -3.02 17.34
N PRO A 110 10.93 -2.73 18.02
CA PRO A 110 9.60 -2.91 17.47
C PRO A 110 9.44 -2.16 16.13
N ILE A 111 8.89 -2.83 15.11
CA ILE A 111 8.70 -2.26 13.76
C ILE A 111 7.23 -1.95 13.51
N LYS A 112 6.92 -0.73 13.09
CA LYS A 112 5.63 -0.36 12.50
C LYS A 112 5.67 -0.60 10.99
N GLN A 113 4.69 -1.33 10.46
CA GLN A 113 4.53 -1.52 9.01
C GLN A 113 3.31 -0.77 8.49
N ALA A 114 3.49 0.03 7.44
CA ALA A 114 2.39 0.65 6.72
C ALA A 114 1.91 -0.24 5.57
N VAL A 115 0.59 -0.33 5.39
CA VAL A 115 -0.11 -0.98 4.28
C VAL A 115 -1.12 -0.01 3.69
N ILE A 116 -1.48 -0.21 2.42
CA ILE A 116 -2.53 0.58 1.78
C ILE A 116 -3.92 0.04 2.16
N THR A 117 -4.90 0.93 2.32
CA THR A 117 -6.30 0.54 2.55
C THR A 117 -6.91 -0.19 1.34
N PRO A 118 -7.85 -1.14 1.56
CA PRO A 118 -8.60 -1.76 0.47
C PRO A 118 -9.45 -0.72 -0.28
N SER A 119 -9.99 0.31 0.38
CA SER A 119 -10.73 1.38 -0.31
C SER A 119 -9.91 2.07 -1.39
N ALA A 120 -8.61 2.28 -1.17
CA ALA A 120 -7.74 2.89 -2.16
C ALA A 120 -7.62 2.01 -3.43
N LEU A 121 -7.43 0.72 -3.24
CA LEU A 121 -7.31 -0.25 -4.33
C LEU A 121 -8.65 -0.63 -4.96
N SER A 122 -9.78 -0.41 -4.29
CA SER A 122 -11.12 -0.66 -4.85
C SER A 122 -11.35 0.12 -6.14
N MET A 123 -10.70 1.29 -6.26
CA MET A 123 -10.81 2.20 -7.38
C MET A 123 -10.10 1.73 -8.65
N ILE A 124 -9.40 0.58 -8.65
CA ILE A 124 -8.78 0.01 -9.86
C ILE A 124 -9.77 -0.77 -10.72
N TYR A 125 -10.91 -1.20 -10.16
CA TYR A 125 -11.89 -1.95 -10.93
C TYR A 125 -12.50 -1.04 -12.02
N PRO A 126 -12.61 -1.50 -13.28
CA PRO A 126 -13.14 -0.69 -14.37
C PRO A 126 -14.65 -0.48 -14.24
N LYS A 127 -15.17 0.62 -14.83
CA LYS A 127 -16.63 0.83 -14.93
C LYS A 127 -17.32 -0.27 -15.74
N ALA A 128 -16.64 -0.76 -16.79
CA ALA A 128 -17.11 -1.89 -17.58
C ALA A 128 -16.80 -3.21 -16.84
N THR A 129 -17.78 -4.11 -16.75
CA THR A 129 -17.58 -5.40 -16.07
C THR A 129 -16.56 -6.25 -16.83
N ILE A 130 -15.66 -6.90 -16.09
CA ILE A 130 -14.73 -7.88 -16.66
C ILE A 130 -15.51 -9.17 -16.93
N ARG A 131 -15.39 -9.74 -18.13
CA ARG A 131 -16.16 -10.94 -18.51
C ARG A 131 -15.90 -12.08 -17.52
N GLY A 132 -16.97 -12.55 -16.87
CA GLY A 132 -16.91 -13.65 -15.90
C GLY A 132 -16.36 -13.25 -14.51
N TYR A 133 -16.20 -11.95 -14.24
CA TYR A 133 -15.66 -11.47 -12.99
C TYR A 133 -16.34 -10.16 -12.58
N SER A 134 -17.27 -10.25 -11.62
CA SER A 134 -18.09 -9.12 -11.19
C SER A 134 -17.34 -8.17 -10.24
N HIS A 135 -17.89 -6.97 -10.05
CA HIS A 135 -17.38 -6.03 -9.05
C HIS A 135 -17.45 -6.63 -7.63
N GLU A 136 -18.49 -7.40 -7.33
CA GLU A 136 -18.62 -8.06 -6.03
C GLU A 136 -17.55 -9.14 -5.80
N GLN A 137 -17.27 -9.96 -6.82
CA GLN A 137 -16.17 -10.94 -6.77
C GLN A 137 -14.84 -10.22 -6.56
N PHE A 138 -14.62 -9.12 -7.27
CA PHE A 138 -13.44 -8.27 -7.07
C PHE A 138 -13.31 -7.75 -5.63
N LEU A 139 -14.38 -7.21 -5.05
CA LEU A 139 -14.33 -6.70 -3.68
C LEU A 139 -14.03 -7.82 -2.67
N ASN A 140 -14.56 -9.03 -2.90
CA ASN A 140 -14.28 -10.18 -2.04
C ASN A 140 -12.81 -10.60 -2.13
N ASP A 141 -12.24 -10.69 -3.34
CA ASP A 141 -10.82 -11.00 -3.54
C ASP A 141 -9.93 -9.91 -2.92
N LEU A 142 -10.30 -8.63 -3.07
CA LEU A 142 -9.59 -7.51 -2.47
C LEU A 142 -9.57 -7.56 -0.93
N ILE A 143 -10.69 -7.95 -0.31
CA ILE A 143 -10.77 -8.13 1.14
C ILE A 143 -9.87 -9.27 1.60
N VAL A 144 -9.89 -10.40 0.89
CA VAL A 144 -9.03 -11.56 1.21
C VAL A 144 -7.55 -11.21 1.08
N GLU A 145 -7.17 -10.50 0.01
CA GLU A 145 -5.78 -10.07 -0.19
C GLU A 145 -5.31 -9.06 0.86
N SER A 146 -6.18 -8.10 1.21
CA SER A 146 -5.87 -7.09 2.23
C SER A 146 -5.79 -7.69 3.63
N GLU A 147 -6.68 -8.62 3.96
CA GLU A 147 -6.60 -9.39 5.22
C GLU A 147 -5.28 -10.15 5.28
N ARG A 148 -4.93 -10.88 4.21
CA ARG A 148 -3.69 -11.65 4.14
C ARG A 148 -2.46 -10.76 4.33
N ASP A 149 -2.43 -9.59 3.70
CA ASP A 149 -1.33 -8.65 3.81
C ASP A 149 -1.11 -8.18 5.26
N ILE A 150 -2.18 -7.75 5.93
CA ILE A 150 -2.13 -7.32 7.34
C ILE A 150 -1.76 -8.48 8.26
N ARG A 151 -2.39 -9.65 8.08
CA ARG A 151 -2.16 -10.83 8.94
C ARG A 151 -0.71 -11.31 8.84
N GLN A 152 -0.17 -11.39 7.63
CA GLN A 152 1.24 -11.74 7.43
C GLN A 152 2.19 -10.71 8.06
N CYS A 153 1.84 -9.42 8.07
CA CYS A 153 2.62 -8.44 8.81
C CYS A 153 2.64 -8.71 10.32
N LEU A 154 1.49 -9.02 10.92
CA LEU A 154 1.39 -9.35 12.35
C LEU A 154 2.15 -10.64 12.69
N GLU A 155 2.05 -11.66 11.84
CA GLU A 155 2.75 -12.95 11.95
C GLU A 155 4.28 -12.80 11.78
N SER A 156 4.74 -11.95 10.85
CA SER A 156 6.15 -11.55 10.74
C SER A 156 6.63 -10.68 11.90
N GLY A 157 5.75 -10.33 12.84
CA GLY A 157 6.08 -9.66 14.08
C GLY A 157 6.17 -8.13 13.99
N ALA A 158 5.45 -7.48 13.07
CA ALA A 158 5.25 -6.04 13.15
C ALA A 158 4.63 -5.68 14.50
N HIS A 159 5.19 -4.72 15.23
CA HIS A 159 4.61 -4.21 16.46
C HIS A 159 3.16 -3.75 16.27
N CYS A 160 2.94 -2.94 15.22
CA CYS A 160 1.64 -2.51 14.75
C CYS A 160 1.63 -2.39 13.22
N VAL A 161 0.43 -2.49 12.65
CA VAL A 161 0.17 -2.30 11.21
C VAL A 161 -0.70 -1.07 11.02
N GLN A 162 -0.23 -0.12 10.23
CA GLN A 162 -0.94 1.12 9.93
C GLN A 162 -1.55 1.02 8.53
N LEU A 163 -2.85 1.22 8.42
CA LEU A 163 -3.55 1.34 7.14
C LEU A 163 -3.56 2.81 6.72
N ASP A 164 -2.95 3.11 5.59
CA ASP A 164 -2.93 4.46 5.03
C ASP A 164 -4.23 4.71 4.25
N PHE A 165 -5.05 5.62 4.77
CA PHE A 165 -6.36 6.01 4.22
C PHE A 165 -6.29 7.40 3.57
N THR A 166 -5.33 7.57 2.66
CA THR A 166 -5.01 8.85 2.01
C THR A 166 -6.15 9.41 1.15
N GLU A 167 -6.98 8.53 0.58
CA GLU A 167 -8.10 8.88 -0.29
C GLU A 167 -9.35 9.31 0.48
N ALA A 168 -9.38 9.17 1.81
CA ALA A 168 -10.53 9.55 2.63
C ALA A 168 -10.98 10.99 2.37
N ARG A 169 -10.06 11.95 2.45
CA ARG A 169 -10.38 13.36 2.22
C ARG A 169 -10.67 13.67 0.75
N PHE A 170 -9.99 12.97 -0.16
CA PHE A 170 -10.24 13.08 -1.59
C PHE A 170 -11.66 12.65 -1.99
N SER A 171 -12.23 11.66 -1.29
CA SER A 171 -13.62 11.25 -1.54
C SER A 171 -14.63 12.38 -1.31
N LEU A 172 -14.38 13.29 -0.35
CA LEU A 172 -15.25 14.45 -0.09
C LEU A 172 -15.16 15.51 -1.18
N LYS A 173 -14.03 15.58 -1.90
CA LYS A 173 -13.87 16.45 -3.07
C LYS A 173 -14.62 15.92 -4.30
N ILE A 174 -14.66 14.59 -4.47
CA ILE A 174 -15.38 13.94 -5.56
C ILE A 174 -16.88 13.91 -5.29
N ASP A 175 -17.26 13.59 -4.05
CA ASP A 175 -18.63 13.44 -3.60
C ASP A 175 -18.84 14.23 -2.29
N PRO A 176 -19.29 15.49 -2.39
CA PRO A 176 -19.56 16.34 -1.23
C PRO A 176 -20.67 15.82 -0.30
N THR A 177 -21.48 14.84 -0.74
CA THR A 177 -22.49 14.21 0.13
C THR A 177 -21.89 13.28 1.18
N GLY A 178 -20.61 12.93 1.00
CA GLY A 178 -19.87 12.00 1.84
C GLY A 178 -20.29 10.55 1.68
N GLN A 179 -21.09 10.20 0.66
CA GLN A 179 -21.47 8.81 0.43
C GLN A 179 -20.27 7.96 0.05
N LEU A 180 -19.40 8.45 -0.83
CA LEU A 180 -18.16 7.77 -1.20
C LEU A 180 -17.25 7.53 0.01
N LEU A 181 -17.15 8.50 0.93
CA LEU A 181 -16.41 8.32 2.18
C LEU A 181 -17.01 7.21 3.04
N ARG A 182 -18.34 7.18 3.17
CA ARG A 182 -19.04 6.12 3.92
C ARG A 182 -18.78 4.75 3.29
N ASP A 183 -18.82 4.65 1.97
CA ASP A 183 -18.56 3.40 1.24
C ASP A 183 -17.11 2.93 1.45
N PHE A 184 -16.14 3.84 1.42
CA PHE A 184 -14.74 3.53 1.74
C PHE A 184 -14.55 3.05 3.17
N VAL A 185 -15.15 3.74 4.13
CA VAL A 185 -15.11 3.33 5.55
C VAL A 185 -15.73 1.95 5.72
N GLN A 186 -16.88 1.67 5.07
CA GLN A 186 -17.52 0.35 5.12
C GLN A 186 -16.61 -0.74 4.54
N LEU A 187 -15.95 -0.49 3.40
CA LEU A 187 -15.04 -1.46 2.80
C LEU A 187 -13.81 -1.73 3.68
N ASN A 188 -13.23 -0.67 4.29
CA ASN A 188 -12.12 -0.83 5.22
C ASN A 188 -12.53 -1.63 6.46
N ASN A 189 -13.72 -1.35 7.02
CA ASN A 189 -14.24 -2.08 8.17
C ASN A 189 -14.47 -3.56 7.85
N ARG A 190 -14.92 -3.92 6.64
CA ARG A 190 -15.05 -5.34 6.22
C ARG A 190 -13.73 -6.12 6.31
N VAL A 191 -12.58 -5.45 6.18
CA VAL A 191 -11.27 -6.08 6.42
C VAL A 191 -10.94 -6.08 7.91
N LEU A 192 -11.09 -4.94 8.60
CA LEU A 192 -10.75 -4.80 10.02
C LEU A 192 -11.58 -5.72 10.94
N ASP A 193 -12.84 -6.01 10.57
CA ASP A 193 -13.73 -6.92 11.29
C ASP A 193 -13.29 -8.40 11.24
N ARG A 194 -12.30 -8.73 10.40
CA ARG A 194 -11.72 -10.09 10.28
C ARG A 194 -10.57 -10.34 11.26
N PHE A 195 -10.23 -9.34 12.06
CA PHE A 195 -9.17 -9.41 13.08
C PHE A 195 -9.79 -9.51 14.47
N GLY A 196 -9.20 -10.34 15.32
CA GLY A 196 -9.64 -10.49 16.70
C GLY A 196 -9.29 -9.26 17.55
N PHE A 197 -9.88 -9.17 18.75
CA PHE A 197 -9.68 -8.05 19.68
C PHE A 197 -8.20 -7.67 19.85
N HIS A 198 -7.32 -8.63 20.15
CA HIS A 198 -5.89 -8.35 20.35
C HIS A 198 -5.16 -7.90 19.09
N GLU A 199 -5.57 -8.39 17.92
CA GLU A 199 -4.99 -7.97 16.65
C GLU A 199 -5.42 -6.54 16.32
N GLN A 200 -6.70 -6.21 16.51
CA GLN A 200 -7.25 -4.87 16.28
C GLN A 200 -6.55 -3.79 17.12
N HIS A 201 -6.08 -4.10 18.35
CA HIS A 201 -5.30 -3.17 19.16
C HIS A 201 -3.93 -2.83 18.57
N ARG A 202 -3.46 -3.61 17.61
CA ARG A 202 -2.22 -3.40 16.87
C ARG A 202 -2.46 -2.85 15.46
N LEU A 203 -3.72 -2.58 15.10
CA LEU A 203 -4.09 -1.95 13.85
C LEU A 203 -4.35 -0.46 14.08
N GLY A 204 -3.80 0.39 13.22
CA GLY A 204 -4.06 1.83 13.21
C GLY A 204 -4.48 2.29 11.83
N VAL A 205 -5.17 3.42 11.76
CA VAL A 205 -5.51 4.09 10.49
C VAL A 205 -4.83 5.44 10.46
N HIS A 206 -4.09 5.73 9.40
CA HIS A 206 -3.51 7.03 9.16
C HIS A 206 -4.25 7.75 8.04
N VAL A 207 -4.77 8.94 8.35
CA VAL A 207 -5.35 9.84 7.36
C VAL A 207 -4.39 11.01 7.19
N CYS A 208 -3.84 11.16 5.99
CA CYS A 208 -3.04 12.34 5.67
C CYS A 208 -3.94 13.57 5.64
N PRO A 209 -3.46 14.75 6.08
CA PRO A 209 -4.22 15.99 5.95
C PRO A 209 -4.41 16.45 4.50
N GLY A 210 -3.94 15.68 3.50
CA GLY A 210 -3.96 16.00 2.07
C GLY A 210 -5.23 16.73 1.69
N GLU A 211 -5.07 17.91 1.09
CA GLU A 211 -6.14 18.93 0.95
C GLU A 211 -7.49 18.36 0.51
#